data_AF-A0A6B3IMQ7-F1
#
_entry.id   AF-A0A6B3IMQ7-F1
#
_cell.length_a   1.000
_cell.length_b   1.000
_cell.length_c   1.000
_cell.angle_alpha   90.00
_cell.angle_beta   90.00
_cell.angle_gamma   90.00
#
_symmetry.space_group_name_H-M   'P 1'
#
loop_
_entity.id
_entity.type
_entity.pdbx_description
1 polymer ?
#
loop_
_entity_poly.entity_id
_entity_poly.type
_entity_poly.pdbx_seq_one_letter_code
_entity_poly.pdbx_strand_id
1 'polypeptide(L)'
;PDEGIWEVRGPRRHFVHSKVMAWVAVDRTIKLVESGDVEGPLERWYELRDDIHRDVCERGYDKERNTFTQSYGSKELDASLLLIPQMGFLPPDDKRV
;
A
#
# COMPACT_ATOMS: atom_id res chain seq x y z
N PRO A 1 -10.08 -2.16 7.51
CA PRO A 1 -10.93 -2.22 6.30
C PRO A 1 -11.66 -0.87 6.17
N ASP A 2 -12.08 -0.50 4.97
CA ASP A 2 -12.68 0.80 4.63
C ASP A 2 -13.53 0.66 3.34
N GLU A 3 -13.94 1.80 2.78
CA GLU A 3 -14.81 1.95 1.62
C GLU A 3 -14.02 2.21 0.32
N GLY A 4 -12.69 2.32 0.42
CA GLY A 4 -11.79 2.57 -0.72
C GLY A 4 -11.88 4.01 -1.25
N ILE A 5 -10.99 4.37 -2.19
CA ILE A 5 -10.96 5.72 -2.81
C ILE A 5 -12.24 6.02 -3.63
N TRP A 6 -12.91 4.98 -4.09
CA TRP A 6 -14.14 5.06 -4.87
C TRP A 6 -15.41 5.13 -4.01
N GLU A 7 -15.28 5.15 -2.68
CA GLU A 7 -16.40 5.13 -1.72
C GLU A 7 -17.43 4.04 -2.06
N VAL A 8 -16.94 2.81 -2.29
CA VAL A 8 -17.73 1.68 -2.78
C VAL A 8 -18.90 1.43 -1.85
N ARG A 9 -20.11 1.43 -2.41
CA ARG A 9 -21.33 1.06 -1.68
C ARG A 9 -21.33 -0.45 -1.46
N GLY A 10 -21.02 -0.89 -0.24
CA GLY A 10 -20.94 -2.31 0.10
C GLY A 10 -20.27 -2.55 1.45
N PRO A 11 -19.94 -3.82 1.77
CA PRO A 11 -19.20 -4.12 2.98
C PRO A 11 -17.80 -3.50 2.91
N ARG A 12 -17.28 -3.08 4.07
CA ARG A 12 -15.90 -2.61 4.20
C ARG A 12 -14.93 -3.72 3.84
N ARG A 13 -13.90 -3.41 3.04
CA ARG A 13 -12.90 -4.38 2.58
C ARG A 13 -11.49 -3.90 2.91
N HIS A 14 -10.52 -4.78 2.75
CA HIS A 14 -9.11 -4.39 2.74
C HIS A 14 -8.73 -3.98 1.32
N PHE A 15 -9.10 -2.77 0.91
CA PHE A 15 -8.75 -2.24 -0.40
C PHE A 15 -7.24 -2.04 -0.52
N VAL A 16 -6.65 -2.55 -1.61
CA VAL A 16 -5.19 -2.53 -1.80
C VAL A 16 -4.68 -1.09 -1.89
N HIS A 17 -5.37 -0.23 -2.65
CA HIS A 17 -5.03 1.20 -2.72
C HIS A 17 -4.98 1.85 -1.33
N SER A 18 -6.00 1.64 -0.49
CA SER A 18 -6.03 2.19 0.87
C SER A 18 -4.87 1.70 1.74
N LYS A 19 -4.48 0.43 1.59
CA LYS A 19 -3.33 -0.14 2.30
C LYS A 19 -1.99 0.43 1.79
N VAL A 20 -1.86 0.61 0.49
CA VAL A 20 -0.70 1.31 -0.11
C VAL A 20 -0.63 2.75 0.41
N MET A 21 -1.75 3.47 0.51
CA MET A 21 -1.75 4.83 1.06
C MET A 21 -1.39 4.87 2.55
N ALA A 22 -1.76 3.86 3.32
CA ALA A 22 -1.29 3.72 4.70
C ALA A 22 0.23 3.51 4.77
N TRP A 23 0.79 2.70 3.87
CA TRP A 23 2.24 2.55 3.72
C TRP A 23 2.92 3.88 3.36
N VAL A 24 2.37 4.63 2.40
CA VAL A 24 2.90 5.93 1.98
C VAL A 24 2.92 6.91 3.15
N ALA A 25 1.88 6.94 3.97
CA ALA A 25 1.83 7.79 5.15
C ALA A 25 2.98 7.49 6.14
N VAL A 26 3.28 6.20 6.36
CA VAL A 26 4.41 5.80 7.22
C VAL A 26 5.74 6.15 6.56
N ASP A 27 5.90 5.87 5.27
CA ASP A 27 7.15 6.21 4.53
C ASP A 27 7.44 7.71 4.54
N ARG A 28 6.42 8.57 4.34
CA ARG A 28 6.62 10.02 4.42
C ARG A 28 6.88 10.49 5.86
N THR A 29 6.28 9.83 6.86
CA THR A 29 6.60 10.10 8.28
C THR A 29 8.07 9.81 8.59
N ILE A 30 8.60 8.67 8.12
CA ILE A 30 10.02 8.33 8.26
C ILE A 30 10.89 9.43 7.67
N LYS A 31 10.61 9.87 6.45
CA LYS A 31 11.38 10.95 5.78
C LYS A 31 11.36 12.25 6.56
N LEU A 32 10.20 12.62 7.14
CA LEU A 32 10.10 13.79 8.00
C LEU A 32 10.98 13.66 9.25
N VAL A 33 10.97 12.49 9.90
CA VAL A 33 11.82 12.25 11.08
C VAL A 33 13.31 12.27 10.72
N GLU A 34 13.70 11.62 9.62
CA GLU A 34 15.09 11.62 9.15
C GLU A 34 15.60 13.00 8.74
N SER A 35 14.71 13.85 8.20
CA SER A 35 15.04 15.23 7.86
C SER A 35 15.21 16.15 9.07
N GLY A 36 14.75 15.72 10.25
CA GLY A 36 14.73 16.53 11.48
C GLY A 36 13.54 17.49 11.59
N ASP A 37 12.57 17.44 10.66
CA ASP A 37 11.36 18.27 10.70
C ASP A 37 10.44 17.90 11.86
N VAL A 38 10.47 16.64 12.30
CA VAL A 38 9.68 16.12 13.44
C VAL A 38 10.46 15.07 14.22
N GLU A 39 10.13 14.87 15.49
CA GLU A 39 10.67 13.77 16.31
C GLU A 39 9.78 12.53 16.21
N GLY A 40 10.38 11.34 16.24
CA GLY A 40 9.61 10.09 16.27
C GLY A 40 10.46 8.82 16.39
N PRO A 41 9.85 7.69 16.78
CA PRO A 41 10.56 6.41 16.94
C PRO A 41 10.84 5.77 15.56
N LEU A 42 11.98 6.07 14.96
CA LEU A 42 12.35 5.62 13.60
C LEU A 42 12.28 4.10 13.45
N GLU A 43 12.85 3.33 14.38
CA GLU A 43 12.88 1.87 14.31
C GLU A 43 11.46 1.29 14.23
N ARG A 44 10.54 1.79 15.05
CA ARG A 44 9.14 1.36 15.04
C ARG A 44 8.45 1.71 13.73
N TRP A 45 8.75 2.87 13.14
CA TRP A 45 8.16 3.26 11.86
C TRP A 45 8.69 2.41 10.71
N TYR A 46 9.97 2.06 10.73
CA TYR A 46 10.56 1.13 9.78
C TYR A 46 9.89 -0.24 9.83
N GLU A 47 9.79 -0.83 11.02
CA GLU A 47 9.09 -2.10 11.22
C GLU A 47 7.66 -2.05 10.70
N LEU A 48 6.91 -0.99 11.03
CA LEU A 48 5.54 -0.84 10.56
C LEU A 48 5.46 -0.70 9.03
N ARG A 49 6.36 0.08 8.42
CA ARG A 49 6.40 0.25 6.96
C ARG A 49 6.62 -1.10 6.27
N ASP A 50 7.57 -1.89 6.77
CA ASP A 50 7.94 -3.18 6.20
C ASP A 50 6.82 -4.22 6.40
N ASP A 51 6.13 -4.18 7.55
CA ASP A 51 4.98 -5.01 7.84
C ASP A 51 3.80 -4.73 6.91
N ILE A 52 3.47 -3.45 6.67
CA ILE A 52 2.41 -3.08 5.72
C ILE A 52 2.80 -3.49 4.29
N HIS A 53 4.05 -3.26 3.89
CA HIS A 53 4.54 -3.63 2.56
C HIS A 53 4.38 -5.14 2.32
N ARG A 54 4.82 -5.95 3.29
CA ARG A 54 4.71 -7.41 3.26
C ARG A 54 3.25 -7.86 3.20
N ASP A 55 2.38 -7.36 4.09
CA ASP A 55 0.95 -7.71 4.13
C ASP A 55 0.25 -7.42 2.77
N VAL A 56 0.54 -6.27 2.16
CA VAL A 56 -0.01 -5.90 0.84
C VAL A 56 0.52 -6.80 -0.26
N CYS A 57 1.83 -7.07 -0.31
CA CYS A 57 2.42 -7.94 -1.33
C CYS A 57 1.97 -9.39 -1.22
N GLU A 58 1.67 -9.87 -0.01
CA GLU A 58 1.22 -11.25 0.22
C GLU A 58 -0.28 -11.43 -0.05
N ARG A 59 -1.10 -10.43 0.28
CA ARG A 59 -2.57 -10.59 0.32
C ARG A 59 -3.32 -9.79 -0.75
N GLY A 60 -2.69 -8.75 -1.29
CA GLY A 60 -3.24 -7.90 -2.34
C GLY A 60 -2.78 -8.26 -3.75
N TYR A 61 -1.85 -9.22 -3.89
CA TYR A 61 -1.26 -9.60 -5.17
C TYR A 61 -1.69 -10.99 -5.63
N ASP A 62 -2.20 -11.07 -6.85
CA ASP A 62 -2.50 -12.33 -7.54
C ASP A 62 -1.26 -12.77 -8.35
N LYS A 63 -0.54 -13.77 -7.83
CA LYS A 63 0.67 -14.32 -8.44
C LYS A 63 0.40 -15.08 -9.74
N GLU A 64 -0.77 -15.67 -9.90
CA GLU A 64 -1.10 -16.43 -11.11
C GLU A 64 -1.36 -15.50 -12.29
N ARG A 65 -2.02 -14.36 -12.01
CA ARG A 65 -2.36 -13.35 -13.02
C ARG A 65 -1.34 -12.21 -13.12
N ASN A 66 -0.32 -12.22 -12.26
CA ASN A 66 0.72 -11.20 -12.17
C ASN A 66 0.15 -9.76 -12.04
N THR A 67 -0.77 -9.56 -11.09
CA THR A 67 -1.45 -8.27 -10.89
C THR A 67 -1.88 -8.08 -9.45
N PHE A 68 -1.85 -6.82 -8.97
CA PHE A 68 -2.59 -6.48 -7.76
C PHE A 68 -4.11 -6.47 -8.02
N THR A 69 -4.90 -6.78 -7.01
CA THR A 69 -6.37 -6.81 -7.09
C THR A 69 -6.99 -5.73 -6.21
N GLN A 70 -8.25 -5.38 -6.47
CA GLN A 70 -8.95 -4.26 -5.82
C GLN A 70 -8.89 -4.33 -4.28
N SER A 71 -9.08 -5.53 -3.73
CA SER A 71 -9.08 -5.76 -2.29
C SER A 71 -8.62 -7.19 -1.99
N TYR A 72 -8.12 -7.44 -0.78
CA TYR A 72 -7.62 -8.77 -0.40
C TYR A 72 -8.65 -9.87 -0.64
N GLY A 73 -8.18 -10.96 -1.27
CA GLY A 73 -9.00 -12.13 -1.64
C GLY A 73 -9.95 -11.90 -2.83
N SER A 74 -9.98 -10.71 -3.44
CA SER A 74 -10.74 -10.44 -4.66
C SER A 74 -9.94 -10.81 -5.91
N LYS A 75 -10.66 -11.11 -7.00
CA LYS A 75 -10.10 -11.21 -8.37
C LYS A 75 -10.35 -9.96 -9.22
N GLU A 76 -11.10 -9.00 -8.69
CA GLU A 76 -11.42 -7.74 -9.39
C GLU A 76 -10.17 -6.86 -9.52
N LEU A 77 -10.06 -6.17 -10.64
CA LEU A 77 -8.97 -5.21 -10.90
C LEU A 77 -9.37 -3.80 -10.44
N ASP A 78 -8.39 -2.93 -10.22
CA ASP A 78 -8.63 -1.53 -9.88
C ASP A 78 -7.55 -0.63 -10.52
N ALA A 79 -7.99 0.37 -11.27
CA ALA A 79 -7.11 1.29 -11.99
C ALA A 79 -6.27 2.18 -11.05
N SER A 80 -6.73 2.41 -9.81
CA SER A 80 -5.97 3.17 -8.80
C SER A 80 -4.63 2.51 -8.45
N LEU A 81 -4.46 1.22 -8.75
CA LEU A 81 -3.22 0.48 -8.47
C LEU A 81 -2.09 0.81 -9.44
N LEU A 82 -2.38 1.50 -10.56
CA LEU A 82 -1.34 2.08 -11.43
C LEU A 82 -0.51 3.17 -10.72
N LEU A 83 -1.00 3.69 -9.58
CA LEU A 83 -0.27 4.66 -8.76
C LEU A 83 0.80 4.03 -7.87
N ILE A 84 0.84 2.70 -7.73
CA ILE A 84 1.83 1.99 -6.89
C ILE A 84 3.27 2.43 -7.17
N PRO A 85 3.78 2.41 -8.43
CA PRO A 85 5.13 2.85 -8.73
C PRO A 85 5.32 4.36 -8.55
N GLN A 86 4.29 5.16 -8.84
CA GLN A 86 4.36 6.62 -8.68
C GLN A 86 4.48 7.04 -7.21
N MET A 87 3.87 6.29 -6.30
CA MET A 87 3.95 6.56 -4.86
C MET A 87 5.25 6.02 -4.23
N GLY A 88 6.01 5.19 -4.96
CA GLY A 88 7.23 4.55 -4.51
C GLY A 88 6.98 3.33 -3.63
N PHE A 89 5.78 2.75 -3.65
CA PHE A 89 5.47 1.52 -2.91
C PHE A 89 6.21 0.32 -3.50
N LEU A 90 6.33 0.28 -4.83
CA LEU A 90 7.28 -0.57 -5.56
C LEU A 90 8.08 0.29 -6.53
N PRO A 91 9.30 -0.12 -6.90
CA PRO A 91 10.04 0.61 -7.92
C PRO A 91 9.38 0.44 -9.31
N PRO A 92 9.56 1.40 -10.24
CA PRO A 92 8.91 1.36 -11.57
C PRO A 92 9.31 0.19 -12.47
N ASP A 93 10.39 -0.52 -12.15
CA ASP A 93 10.89 -1.69 -12.87
C ASP A 93 10.57 -3.02 -12.18
N ASP A 94 9.82 -2.99 -11.07
CA ASP A 94 9.30 -4.20 -10.43
C ASP A 94 8.29 -4.88 -11.36
N LYS A 95 8.48 -6.17 -11.65
CA LYS A 95 7.64 -6.95 -12.58
C LYS A 95 6.16 -7.04 -12.20
N ARG A 96 5.80 -6.60 -10.99
CA ARG A 96 4.43 -6.55 -10.49
C ARG A 96 3.68 -5.27 -10.87
N VAL A 97 4.37 -4.26 -11.42
CA VAL A 97 3.83 -2.94 -11.81
C VAL A 97 4.36 -2.46 -13.16
#